data_AF-A0A815PHW1-F1
#
_entry.id   AF-A0A815PHW1-F1
#
_cell.length_a   1.000
_cell.length_b   1.000
_cell.length_c   1.000
_cell.angle_alpha   90.00
_cell.angle_beta   90.00
_cell.angle_gamma   90.00
#
_symmetry.space_group_name_H-M   'P 1'
#
loop_
_entity.id
_entity.type
_entity.pdbx_description
1 polymer ?
#
loop_
_entity_poly.entity_id
_entity_poly.type
_entity_poly.pdbx_seq_one_letter_code
_entity_poly.pdbx_strand_id
1 'polypeptide(L)'
;MTLSTLAIYRDYFEKQFLADVEEFYRQQAIILRAHNSVTGYLDKVVQHPNEEVRRVAPVLHSSELKSLINNVENVLIRDQLEAIYIETNELLIEEKYSELPSLFKLVSQIRSALDELKKIVGEHIYQKGIDAIERVSGNAINNPTLYVETILDIRKKYFTVLQEIFNNEKTLIVVLDHACGKFINNNAVTVAAGNTTKSPELLA
;
A
#
# COMPACT_ATOMS: atom_id res chain seq x y z
N MET A 1 -37.91 34.59 -13.92
CA MET A 1 -37.80 33.24 -13.32
C MET A 1 -37.18 33.43 -11.94
N THR A 2 -37.94 33.19 -10.86
CA THR A 2 -37.38 33.20 -9.50
C THR A 2 -36.58 31.91 -9.30
N LEU A 3 -35.28 32.04 -9.04
CA LEU A 3 -34.44 30.90 -8.66
C LEU A 3 -35.03 30.26 -7.40
N SER A 4 -35.07 28.92 -7.36
CA SER A 4 -35.52 28.23 -6.16
C SER A 4 -34.56 28.51 -5.00
N THR A 5 -35.06 28.49 -3.77
CA THR A 5 -34.24 28.69 -2.56
C THR A 5 -33.05 27.73 -2.52
N LEU A 6 -33.20 26.51 -3.04
CA LEU A 6 -32.14 25.52 -3.16
C LEU A 6 -31.07 25.91 -4.19
N ALA A 7 -31.46 26.52 -5.33
CA ALA A 7 -30.50 27.00 -6.33
C ALA A 7 -29.66 28.16 -5.77
N ILE A 8 -30.29 29.10 -5.04
CA ILE A 8 -29.58 30.21 -4.39
C ILE A 8 -28.61 29.67 -3.32
N TYR A 9 -29.04 28.72 -2.49
CA TYR A 9 -28.16 28.07 -1.51
C TYR A 9 -26.93 27.43 -2.15
N ARG A 10 -27.14 26.67 -3.24
CA ARG A 10 -26.07 25.99 -3.97
C ARG A 10 -25.05 26.95 -4.56
N ASP A 11 -25.53 28.00 -5.22
CA ASP A 11 -24.67 28.92 -5.97
C ASP A 11 -23.93 29.92 -5.08
N TYR A 12 -24.50 30.32 -3.94
CA TYR A 12 -23.92 31.38 -3.10
C TYR A 12 -23.29 30.88 -1.80
N PHE A 13 -23.66 29.71 -1.29
CA PHE A 13 -23.10 29.16 -0.06
C PHE A 13 -22.34 27.86 -0.31
N GLU A 14 -23.02 26.85 -0.86
CA GLU A 14 -22.52 25.48 -0.91
C GLU A 14 -21.19 25.36 -1.67
N LYS A 15 -21.12 25.92 -2.89
CA LYS A 15 -19.90 25.87 -3.71
C LYS A 15 -18.71 26.53 -3.03
N GLN A 16 -18.91 27.72 -2.47
CA GLN A 16 -17.83 28.45 -1.80
C GLN A 16 -17.39 27.72 -0.52
N PHE A 17 -18.36 27.22 0.26
CA PHE A 17 -18.08 26.47 1.47
C PHE A 17 -17.24 25.21 1.20
N LEU A 18 -17.59 24.44 0.17
CA LEU A 18 -16.82 23.24 -0.20
C LEU A 18 -15.40 23.60 -0.67
N ALA A 19 -15.24 24.67 -1.43
CA ALA A 19 -13.94 25.16 -1.88
C ALA A 19 -13.06 25.61 -0.71
N ASP A 20 -13.63 26.34 0.26
CA ASP A 20 -12.91 26.82 1.44
C ASP A 20 -12.46 25.65 2.33
N VAL A 21 -13.30 24.61 2.47
CA VAL A 21 -12.93 23.40 3.24
C VAL A 21 -11.83 22.61 2.53
N GLU A 22 -11.91 22.46 1.21
CA GLU A 22 -10.86 21.78 0.44
C GLU A 22 -9.50 22.49 0.60
N GLU A 23 -9.48 23.82 0.44
CA GLU A 23 -8.26 24.62 0.59
C GLU A 23 -7.71 24.57 2.03
N PHE A 24 -8.59 24.62 3.04
CA PHE A 24 -8.19 24.44 4.43
C PHE A 24 -7.46 23.10 4.64
N TYR A 25 -8.05 21.98 4.18
CA TYR A 25 -7.41 20.68 4.35
C TYR A 25 -6.15 20.51 3.51
N ARG A 26 -6.06 21.16 2.35
CA ARG A 26 -4.84 21.18 1.53
C ARG A 26 -3.69 21.85 2.27
N GLN A 27 -3.94 22.99 2.91
CA GLN A 27 -2.96 23.68 3.74
C GLN A 27 -2.58 22.86 4.99
N GLN A 28 -3.56 22.25 5.65
CA GLN A 28 -3.30 21.36 6.79
C GLN A 28 -2.45 20.15 6.39
N ALA A 29 -2.72 19.55 5.23
CA ALA A 29 -1.94 18.43 4.71
C ALA A 29 -0.46 18.82 4.57
N ILE A 30 -0.17 19.97 3.94
CA ILE A 30 1.20 20.47 3.76
C ILE A 30 1.90 20.65 5.12
N ILE A 31 1.23 21.29 6.08
CA ILE A 31 1.80 21.54 7.41
C ILE A 31 2.06 20.23 8.16
N LEU A 32 1.10 19.31 8.17
CA LEU A 32 1.24 18.03 8.85
C LEU A 32 2.34 17.18 8.19
N ARG A 33 2.43 17.16 6.86
CA ARG A 33 3.49 16.45 6.13
C ARG A 33 4.88 16.98 6.45
N ALA A 34 5.04 18.28 6.66
CA ALA A 34 6.35 18.87 6.95
C ALA A 34 6.92 18.46 8.32
N HIS A 35 6.07 18.02 9.26
CA HIS A 35 6.45 17.77 10.66
C HIS A 35 6.30 16.30 11.10
N ASN A 36 5.94 15.39 10.20
CA ASN A 36 5.64 14.01 10.54
C ASN A 36 6.19 13.06 9.47
N SER A 37 6.53 11.83 9.87
CA SER A 37 6.67 10.72 8.93
C SER A 37 5.35 10.47 8.20
N VAL A 38 5.40 9.74 7.08
CA VAL A 38 4.17 9.37 6.35
C VAL A 38 3.23 8.59 7.27
N THR A 39 3.75 7.63 8.03
CA THR A 39 3.00 6.85 9.04
C THR A 39 2.31 7.76 10.06
N GLY A 40 3.07 8.66 10.70
CA GLY A 40 2.53 9.58 11.71
C GLY A 40 1.56 10.62 11.14
N TYR A 41 1.71 11.01 9.88
CA TYR A 41 0.75 11.84 9.17
C TYR A 41 -0.60 11.11 9.01
N LEU A 42 -0.59 9.85 8.52
CA LEU A 42 -1.81 9.08 8.28
C LEU A 42 -2.58 8.77 9.56
N ASP A 43 -1.88 8.43 10.64
CA ASP A 43 -2.49 8.19 11.94
C ASP A 43 -3.24 9.43 12.46
N LYS A 44 -2.76 10.63 12.12
CA LYS A 44 -3.44 11.89 12.46
C LYS A 44 -4.64 12.14 11.55
N VAL A 45 -4.50 11.99 10.24
CA VAL A 45 -5.54 12.43 9.29
C VAL A 45 -6.72 11.46 9.12
N VAL A 46 -6.57 10.18 9.48
CA VAL A 46 -7.60 9.15 9.23
C VAL A 46 -8.97 9.46 9.86
N GLN A 47 -9.03 10.21 10.97
CA GLN A 47 -10.30 10.56 11.62
C GLN A 47 -10.93 11.85 11.08
N HIS A 48 -10.14 12.72 10.41
CA HIS A 48 -10.58 14.05 10.00
C HIS A 48 -11.82 14.05 9.09
N PRO A 49 -11.96 13.16 8.07
CA PRO A 49 -13.17 13.15 7.25
C PRO A 49 -14.46 12.93 8.07
N ASN A 50 -14.41 12.06 9.09
CA ASN A 50 -15.57 11.78 9.94
C ASN A 50 -15.85 12.91 10.94
N GLU A 51 -14.80 13.52 11.48
CA GLU A 51 -14.92 14.69 12.36
C GLU A 51 -15.53 15.88 11.62
N GLU A 52 -15.12 16.09 10.38
CA GLU A 52 -15.61 17.19 9.55
C GLU A 52 -17.10 17.05 9.26
N VAL A 53 -17.56 15.84 8.93
CA VAL A 53 -18.99 15.55 8.74
C VAL A 53 -19.79 15.91 9.98
N ARG A 54 -19.30 15.55 11.17
CA ARG A 54 -19.97 15.86 12.44
C ARG A 54 -20.05 17.37 12.66
N ARG A 55 -19.00 18.11 12.29
CA ARG A 55 -18.94 19.57 12.39
C ARG A 55 -19.93 20.26 11.46
N VAL A 56 -20.04 19.78 10.22
CA VAL A 56 -20.82 20.46 9.17
C VAL A 56 -22.27 19.99 9.04
N ALA A 57 -22.62 18.81 9.58
CA ALA A 57 -23.97 18.25 9.51
C ALA A 57 -25.11 19.20 9.95
N PRO A 58 -24.93 20.13 10.92
CA PRO A 58 -25.99 21.08 11.29
C PRO A 58 -26.22 22.20 10.26
N VAL A 59 -25.29 22.45 9.33
CA VAL A 59 -25.25 23.65 8.48
C VAL A 59 -25.26 23.32 6.98
N LEU A 60 -24.70 22.16 6.60
CA LEU A 60 -24.64 21.69 5.23
C LEU A 60 -25.82 20.77 4.91
N HIS A 61 -26.39 20.92 3.71
CA HIS A 61 -27.46 20.03 3.27
C HIS A 61 -26.98 18.57 3.21
N SER A 62 -27.80 17.65 3.72
CA SER A 62 -27.42 16.24 3.89
C SER A 62 -26.99 15.53 2.60
N SER A 63 -27.47 15.96 1.43
CA SER A 63 -27.06 15.41 0.13
C SER A 63 -25.57 15.61 -0.17
N GLU A 64 -24.95 16.64 0.41
CA GLU A 64 -23.58 17.03 0.09
C GLU A 64 -22.55 16.49 1.09
N LEU A 65 -22.99 15.96 2.23
CA LEU A 65 -22.09 15.39 3.24
C LEU A 65 -21.20 14.30 2.64
N LYS A 66 -21.73 13.49 1.72
CA LYS A 66 -20.94 12.46 1.02
C LYS A 66 -19.90 13.06 0.07
N SER A 67 -20.27 14.13 -0.63
CA SER A 67 -19.36 14.85 -1.54
C SER A 67 -18.21 15.48 -0.76
N LEU A 68 -18.53 16.11 0.38
CA LEU A 68 -17.55 16.68 1.29
C LEU A 68 -16.57 15.63 1.82
N ILE A 69 -17.06 14.48 2.32
CA ILE A 69 -16.19 13.38 2.79
C ILE A 69 -15.21 12.99 1.71
N ASN A 70 -15.70 12.76 0.49
CA ASN A 70 -14.85 12.35 -0.62
C ASN A 70 -13.78 13.40 -0.93
N ASN A 71 -14.12 14.69 -0.91
CA ASN A 71 -13.16 15.77 -1.16
C ASN A 71 -12.08 15.81 -0.07
N VAL A 72 -12.46 15.74 1.20
CA VAL A 72 -11.51 15.74 2.32
C VAL A 72 -10.63 14.49 2.29
N GLU A 73 -11.21 13.31 2.02
CA GLU A 73 -10.48 12.06 1.86
C GLU A 73 -9.52 12.10 0.66
N ASN A 74 -9.92 12.75 -0.45
CA ASN A 74 -9.05 12.93 -1.60
C ASN A 74 -7.80 13.74 -1.22
N VAL A 75 -8.01 14.93 -0.63
CA VAL A 75 -6.91 15.84 -0.28
C VAL A 75 -5.99 15.26 0.80
N LEU A 76 -6.56 14.65 1.83
CA LEU A 76 -5.76 14.18 2.97
C LEU A 76 -5.11 12.82 2.71
N ILE A 77 -5.73 11.95 1.92
CA ILE A 77 -5.32 10.55 1.79
C ILE A 77 -4.93 10.20 0.35
N ARG A 78 -5.83 10.44 -0.63
CA ARG A 78 -5.56 10.02 -2.02
C ARG A 78 -4.38 10.76 -2.65
N ASP A 79 -4.26 12.06 -2.39
CA ASP A 79 -3.16 12.89 -2.89
C ASP A 79 -1.80 12.48 -2.30
N GLN A 80 -1.80 11.68 -1.22
CA GLN A 80 -0.60 11.22 -0.52
C GLN A 80 -0.17 9.80 -0.92
N LEU A 81 -0.92 9.13 -1.81
CA LEU A 81 -0.69 7.73 -2.17
C LEU A 81 0.72 7.49 -2.73
N GLU A 82 1.23 8.38 -3.57
CA GLU A 82 2.59 8.25 -4.12
C GLU A 82 3.65 8.24 -3.01
N ALA A 83 3.54 9.16 -2.04
CA ALA A 83 4.43 9.20 -0.89
C ALA A 83 4.29 7.95 0.00
N ILE A 84 3.08 7.40 0.13
CA ILE A 84 2.83 6.16 0.87
C ILE A 84 3.52 4.96 0.20
N TYR A 85 3.49 4.90 -1.13
CA TYR A 85 4.15 3.84 -1.89
C TYR A 85 5.67 3.90 -1.74
N ILE A 86 6.25 5.10 -1.82
CA ILE A 86 7.69 5.32 -1.63
C ILE A 86 8.11 4.88 -0.22
N GLU A 87 7.42 5.37 0.82
CA GLU A 87 7.71 5.00 2.21
C GLU A 87 7.55 3.49 2.43
N THR A 88 6.50 2.87 1.87
CA THR A 88 6.32 1.41 1.98
C THR A 88 7.53 0.68 1.42
N ASN A 89 8.01 1.09 0.25
CA ASN A 89 9.17 0.47 -0.39
C ASN A 89 10.45 0.66 0.46
N GLU A 90 10.66 1.86 1.02
CA GLU A 90 11.79 2.15 1.91
C GLU A 90 11.74 1.28 3.18
N LEU A 91 10.60 1.21 3.85
CA LEU A 91 10.40 0.39 5.05
C LEU A 91 10.60 -1.11 4.76
N LEU A 92 10.18 -1.59 3.58
CA LEU A 92 10.43 -2.96 3.15
C LEU A 92 11.93 -3.23 2.94
N ILE A 93 12.65 -2.31 2.29
CA ILE A 93 14.10 -2.40 2.04
C ILE A 93 14.88 -2.40 3.37
N GLU A 94 14.51 -1.52 4.29
CA GLU A 94 15.11 -1.39 5.63
C GLU A 94 14.64 -2.48 6.62
N GLU A 95 13.74 -3.36 6.19
CA GLU A 95 13.13 -4.43 7.01
C GLU A 95 12.42 -3.91 8.28
N LYS A 96 11.92 -2.67 8.25
CA LYS A 96 11.15 -2.02 9.32
C LYS A 96 9.66 -2.38 9.26
N TYR A 97 9.38 -3.68 9.32
CA TYR A 97 8.03 -4.22 9.13
C TYR A 97 6.99 -3.75 10.16
N SER A 98 7.40 -3.38 11.37
CA SER A 98 6.51 -2.90 12.44
C SER A 98 5.79 -1.58 12.12
N GLU A 99 6.26 -0.81 11.14
CA GLU A 99 5.66 0.48 10.75
C GLU A 99 4.63 0.35 9.63
N LEU A 100 4.63 -0.78 8.91
CA LEU A 100 3.73 -1.04 7.80
C LEU A 100 2.24 -1.23 8.18
N PRO A 101 1.85 -1.81 9.34
CA PRO A 101 0.44 -2.05 9.66
C PRO A 101 -0.43 -0.78 9.60
N SER A 102 0.07 0.36 10.08
CA SER A 102 -0.66 1.64 10.05
C SER A 102 -0.91 2.13 8.62
N LEU A 103 0.11 2.05 7.74
CA LEU A 103 -0.02 2.41 6.32
C LEU A 103 -1.08 1.53 5.65
N PHE A 104 -1.01 0.23 5.88
CA PHE A 104 -1.91 -0.73 5.24
C PHE A 104 -3.35 -0.63 5.72
N LYS A 105 -3.57 -0.36 7.00
CA LYS A 105 -4.92 -0.14 7.54
C LYS A 105 -5.67 0.94 6.76
N LEU A 106 -5.00 2.06 6.48
CA LEU A 106 -5.61 3.16 5.72
C LEU A 106 -5.80 2.78 4.25
N VAL A 107 -4.75 2.27 3.61
CA VAL A 107 -4.79 2.01 2.17
C VAL A 107 -5.72 0.86 1.81
N SER A 108 -5.93 -0.11 2.71
CA SER A 108 -6.88 -1.21 2.50
C SER A 108 -8.32 -0.75 2.26
N GLN A 109 -8.68 0.47 2.68
CA GLN A 109 -9.98 1.08 2.43
C GLN A 109 -10.14 1.59 0.99
N ILE A 110 -9.02 1.81 0.28
CA ILE A 110 -8.98 2.33 -1.09
C ILE A 110 -8.51 1.20 -2.00
N ARG A 111 -9.46 0.51 -2.65
CA ARG A 111 -9.18 -0.69 -3.47
C ARG A 111 -8.02 -0.50 -4.46
N SER A 112 -8.03 0.58 -5.23
CA SER A 112 -6.99 0.85 -6.25
C SER A 112 -5.60 1.00 -5.64
N ALA A 113 -5.51 1.51 -4.42
CA ALA A 113 -4.24 1.73 -3.74
C ALA A 113 -3.71 0.45 -3.07
N LEU A 114 -4.61 -0.39 -2.58
CA LEU A 114 -4.26 -1.73 -2.10
C LEU A 114 -3.67 -2.61 -3.21
N ASP A 115 -4.21 -2.52 -4.43
CA ASP A 115 -3.69 -3.26 -5.58
C ASP A 115 -2.26 -2.83 -5.94
N GLU A 116 -1.94 -1.54 -5.82
CA GLU A 116 -0.58 -1.04 -6.07
C GLU A 116 0.39 -1.49 -4.98
N LEU A 117 0.00 -1.41 -3.71
CA LEU A 117 0.84 -1.92 -2.62
C LEU A 117 1.13 -3.43 -2.75
N LYS A 118 0.16 -4.22 -3.22
CA LYS A 118 0.38 -5.64 -3.51
C LYS A 118 1.48 -5.86 -4.53
N LYS A 119 1.57 -5.01 -5.56
CA LYS A 119 2.66 -5.08 -6.54
C LYS A 119 4.00 -4.73 -5.90
N ILE A 120 4.06 -3.68 -5.10
CA ILE A 120 5.30 -3.24 -4.41
C ILE A 120 5.82 -4.36 -3.51
N VAL A 121 4.94 -4.93 -2.68
CA VAL A 121 5.27 -6.06 -1.80
C VAL A 121 5.70 -7.29 -2.58
N GLY A 122 4.96 -7.64 -3.64
CA GLY A 122 5.29 -8.78 -4.50
C GLY A 122 6.65 -8.64 -5.20
N GLU A 123 6.96 -7.44 -5.69
CA GLU A 123 8.25 -7.17 -6.32
C GLU A 123 9.40 -7.20 -5.30
N HIS A 124 9.20 -6.66 -4.09
CA HIS A 124 10.18 -6.77 -3.02
C HIS A 124 10.51 -8.22 -2.65
N ILE A 125 9.48 -9.07 -2.48
CA ILE A 125 9.66 -10.50 -2.19
C ILE A 125 10.39 -11.20 -3.33
N TYR A 126 10.01 -10.89 -4.57
CA TYR A 126 10.68 -11.42 -5.77
C TYR A 126 12.18 -11.09 -5.76
N GLN A 127 12.55 -9.82 -5.58
CA GLN A 127 13.95 -9.39 -5.55
C GLN A 127 14.73 -10.07 -4.42
N LYS A 128 14.15 -10.15 -3.21
CA LYS A 128 14.81 -10.81 -2.08
C LYS A 128 14.99 -12.32 -2.30
N GLY A 129 14.09 -12.97 -3.04
CA GLY A 129 14.23 -14.36 -3.48
C GLY A 129 15.36 -14.53 -4.51
N ILE A 130 15.45 -13.62 -5.49
CA ILE A 130 16.55 -13.60 -6.48
C ILE A 130 17.90 -13.45 -5.77
N ASP A 131 18.03 -12.44 -4.92
CA ASP A 131 19.26 -12.16 -4.18
C ASP A 131 19.69 -13.36 -3.31
N ALA A 132 18.73 -14.03 -2.68
CA ALA A 132 19.00 -15.19 -1.83
C ALA A 132 19.58 -16.35 -2.64
N ILE A 133 18.99 -16.68 -3.79
CA ILE A 133 19.49 -17.73 -4.68
C ILE A 133 20.83 -17.34 -5.29
N GLU A 134 21.00 -16.08 -5.69
CA GLU A 134 22.26 -15.60 -6.28
C GLU A 134 23.45 -15.82 -5.34
N ARG A 135 23.30 -15.50 -4.05
CA ARG A 135 24.35 -15.71 -3.02
C ARG A 135 24.78 -17.17 -2.87
N VAL A 136 23.89 -18.13 -3.14
CA VAL A 136 24.18 -19.57 -2.98
C VAL A 136 24.37 -20.31 -4.30
N SER A 137 24.20 -19.61 -5.44
CA SER A 137 24.07 -20.20 -6.78
C SER A 137 25.21 -21.13 -7.17
N GLY A 138 26.47 -20.77 -6.85
CA GLY A 138 27.65 -21.56 -7.16
C GLY A 138 27.66 -22.97 -6.54
N ASN A 139 27.01 -23.13 -5.39
CA ASN A 139 26.88 -24.43 -4.72
C ASN A 139 25.51 -25.07 -4.99
N ALA A 140 24.45 -24.25 -5.04
CA ALA A 140 23.07 -24.70 -5.17
C ALA A 140 22.77 -25.43 -6.48
N ILE A 141 23.50 -25.13 -7.56
CA ILE A 141 23.30 -25.79 -8.87
C ILE A 141 23.46 -27.32 -8.82
N ASN A 142 24.26 -27.83 -7.88
CA ASN A 142 24.51 -29.26 -7.66
C ASN A 142 24.10 -29.71 -6.24
N ASN A 143 23.41 -28.87 -5.49
CA ASN A 143 22.99 -29.15 -4.12
C ASN A 143 21.48 -28.86 -3.96
N PRO A 144 20.62 -29.86 -4.26
CA PRO A 144 19.16 -29.73 -4.15
C PRO A 144 18.70 -29.28 -2.76
N THR A 145 19.31 -29.80 -1.70
CA THR A 145 18.98 -29.43 -0.32
C THR A 145 19.18 -27.94 -0.07
N LEU A 146 20.36 -27.41 -0.42
CA LEU A 146 20.65 -25.98 -0.27
C LEU A 146 19.70 -25.10 -1.09
N TYR A 147 19.35 -25.52 -2.30
CA TYR A 147 18.42 -24.80 -3.16
C TYR A 147 17.01 -24.74 -2.55
N VAL A 148 16.48 -25.89 -2.14
CA VAL A 148 15.15 -26.03 -1.52
C VAL A 148 15.07 -25.26 -0.20
N GLU A 149 16.05 -25.42 0.69
CA GLU A 149 16.09 -24.73 1.99
C GLU A 149 16.08 -23.21 1.82
N THR A 150 16.89 -22.68 0.89
CA THR A 150 16.92 -21.24 0.58
C THR A 150 15.55 -20.71 0.15
N ILE A 151 14.83 -21.44 -0.70
CA ILE A 151 13.47 -21.07 -1.14
C ILE A 151 12.49 -21.10 0.04
N LEU A 152 12.55 -22.16 0.85
CA LEU A 152 11.66 -22.35 2.00
C LEU A 152 11.87 -21.26 3.05
N ASP A 153 13.11 -20.85 3.30
CA ASP A 153 13.43 -19.80 4.26
C ASP A 153 12.86 -18.44 3.83
N ILE A 154 12.99 -18.07 2.54
CA ILE A 154 12.39 -16.85 2.00
C ILE A 154 10.87 -16.91 2.11
N ARG A 155 10.25 -18.02 1.67
CA ARG A 155 8.79 -18.20 1.77
C ARG A 155 8.33 -18.07 3.22
N LYS A 156 9.02 -18.72 4.17
CA LYS A 156 8.68 -18.72 5.59
C LYS A 156 8.83 -17.32 6.21
N LYS A 157 9.94 -16.61 5.94
CA LYS A 157 10.15 -15.24 6.41
C LYS A 157 9.00 -14.34 5.98
N TYR A 158 8.71 -14.29 4.68
CA TYR A 158 7.69 -13.39 4.17
C TYR A 158 6.27 -13.85 4.49
N PHE A 159 6.01 -15.15 4.67
CA PHE A 159 4.75 -15.61 5.23
C PHE A 159 4.50 -14.99 6.62
N THR A 160 5.47 -15.05 7.53
CA THR A 160 5.36 -14.45 8.87
C THR A 160 5.18 -12.93 8.80
N VAL A 161 6.01 -12.24 8.02
CA VAL A 161 5.92 -10.77 7.83
C VAL A 161 4.54 -10.37 7.31
N LEU A 162 4.00 -11.10 6.33
CA LEU A 162 2.67 -10.81 5.78
C LEU A 162 1.54 -11.10 6.78
N GLN A 163 1.67 -12.11 7.65
CA GLN A 163 0.69 -12.36 8.70
C GLN A 163 0.65 -11.20 9.71
N GLU A 164 1.82 -10.70 10.11
CA GLU A 164 1.96 -9.62 11.11
C GLU A 164 1.45 -8.28 10.60
N ILE A 165 1.79 -7.92 9.35
CA ILE A 165 1.43 -6.60 8.80
C ILE A 165 -0.03 -6.54 8.34
N PHE A 166 -0.57 -7.64 7.81
CA PHE A 166 -1.79 -7.60 7.00
C PHE A 166 -2.97 -8.40 7.57
N ASN A 167 -2.88 -8.82 8.83
CA ASN A 167 -3.98 -9.47 9.56
C ASN A 167 -4.66 -10.58 8.74
N ASN A 168 -3.86 -11.43 8.09
CA ASN A 168 -4.30 -12.57 7.28
C ASN A 168 -5.12 -12.22 6.02
N GLU A 169 -4.85 -11.08 5.37
CA GLU A 169 -5.44 -10.80 4.06
C GLU A 169 -5.04 -11.90 3.06
N LYS A 170 -5.98 -12.80 2.73
CA LYS A 170 -5.75 -13.98 1.90
C LYS A 170 -5.13 -13.65 0.54
N THR A 171 -5.42 -12.47 0.01
CA THR A 171 -4.91 -12.00 -1.28
C THR A 171 -3.39 -11.80 -1.27
N LEU A 172 -2.78 -11.50 -0.11
CA LEU A 172 -1.33 -11.31 -0.01
C LEU A 172 -0.56 -12.61 0.09
N ILE A 173 -1.18 -13.68 0.59
CA ILE A 173 -0.63 -15.02 0.46
C ILE A 173 -0.51 -15.41 -1.03
N VAL A 174 -1.51 -15.03 -1.84
CA VAL A 174 -1.44 -15.20 -3.29
C VAL A 174 -0.30 -14.38 -3.91
N VAL A 175 -0.06 -13.15 -3.41
CA VAL A 175 1.08 -12.32 -3.84
C VAL A 175 2.41 -13.01 -3.51
N LEU A 176 2.56 -13.56 -2.31
CA LEU A 176 3.74 -14.33 -1.89
C LEU A 176 3.95 -15.55 -2.80
N ASP A 177 2.92 -16.38 -2.99
CA ASP A 177 3.00 -17.58 -3.83
C ASP A 177 3.37 -17.23 -5.27
N HIS A 178 2.80 -16.16 -5.83
CA HIS A 178 3.13 -15.67 -7.15
C HIS A 178 4.58 -15.16 -7.25
N ALA A 179 5.04 -14.38 -6.27
CA ALA A 179 6.43 -13.90 -6.22
C ALA A 179 7.42 -15.07 -6.12
N CYS A 180 7.13 -16.06 -5.26
CA CYS A 180 7.88 -17.31 -5.16
C CYS A 180 7.95 -18.06 -6.49
N GLY A 181 6.81 -18.30 -7.13
CA GLY A 181 6.80 -18.95 -8.45
C GLY A 181 7.65 -18.20 -9.48
N LYS A 182 7.58 -16.87 -9.49
CA LYS A 182 8.36 -16.02 -10.42
C LYS A 182 9.87 -16.18 -10.23
N PHE A 183 10.39 -16.10 -9.00
CA PHE A 183 11.85 -16.23 -8.78
C PHE A 183 12.32 -17.69 -8.85
N ILE A 184 11.47 -18.67 -8.54
CA ILE A 184 11.82 -20.09 -8.71
C ILE A 184 12.00 -20.41 -10.20
N ASN A 185 11.15 -19.88 -11.08
CA ASN A 185 11.21 -20.13 -12.51
C ASN A 185 12.34 -19.37 -13.24
N ASN A 186 12.84 -18.28 -12.65
CA ASN A 186 13.91 -17.46 -13.23
C ASN A 186 14.82 -16.92 -12.13
N ASN A 187 15.99 -17.51 -11.97
CA ASN A 187 17.02 -17.12 -10.98
C ASN A 187 18.43 -17.46 -11.49
N ALA A 188 19.44 -17.13 -10.68
CA ALA A 188 20.83 -17.39 -11.02
C ALA A 188 21.14 -18.86 -11.36
N VAL A 189 20.47 -19.84 -10.73
CA VAL A 189 20.69 -21.28 -11.00
C VAL A 189 20.13 -21.69 -12.36
N THR A 190 18.91 -21.27 -12.70
CA THR A 190 18.31 -21.55 -14.02
C THR A 190 19.08 -20.87 -15.14
N VAL A 191 19.58 -19.64 -14.89
CA VAL A 191 20.42 -18.90 -15.84
C VAL A 191 21.75 -19.61 -16.04
N ALA A 192 22.44 -20.01 -14.96
CA ALA A 192 23.71 -20.73 -15.04
C ALA A 192 23.58 -22.10 -15.75
N ALA A 193 22.46 -22.78 -15.56
CA ALA A 193 22.15 -24.05 -16.25
C ALA A 193 21.70 -23.87 -17.71
N GLY A 194 21.41 -22.64 -18.15
CA GLY A 194 20.93 -22.32 -19.49
C GLY A 194 19.53 -22.86 -19.80
N ASN A 195 18.78 -23.34 -18.80
CA ASN A 195 17.40 -23.82 -18.97
C ASN A 195 16.58 -23.65 -17.67
N THR A 196 15.28 -23.41 -17.82
CA THR A 196 14.34 -23.24 -16.70
C THR A 196 13.94 -24.57 -16.05
N THR A 197 14.23 -25.72 -16.68
CA THR A 197 13.93 -27.05 -16.14
C THR A 197 14.83 -27.47 -14.99
N LYS A 198 15.95 -26.75 -14.76
CA LYS A 198 16.85 -27.02 -13.64
C LYS A 198 16.18 -26.84 -12.28
N SER A 199 15.28 -25.87 -12.15
CA SER A 199 14.54 -25.66 -10.90
C SER A 199 13.62 -26.85 -10.56
N PRO A 200 12.74 -27.32 -11.47
CA PRO A 200 11.99 -28.56 -11.26
C PRO A 200 12.86 -29.78 -10.91
N GLU A 201 14.03 -29.93 -11.53
CA GLU A 201 14.97 -31.02 -11.23
C GLU A 201 15.50 -30.96 -9.79
N LEU A 202 15.86 -29.77 -9.32
CA LEU A 202 16.36 -29.56 -7.95
C LEU A 202 15.26 -29.61 -6.88
N LEU A 203 13.98 -29.54 -7.28
CA LEU A 203 12.83 -29.62 -6.40
C LEU A 203 12.22 -31.04 -6.32
N ALA A 204 12.69 -31.98 -7.15
CA ALA A 204 12.15 -33.34 -7.27
C ALA A 204 12.68 -34.31 -6.21
#